data_AF-A0A832FUD6-F1
#
_entry.id   AF-A0A832FUD6-F1
#
_cell.length_a   1.000
_cell.length_b   1.000
_cell.length_c   1.000
_cell.angle_alpha   90.00
_cell.angle_beta   90.00
_cell.angle_gamma   90.00
#
_symmetry.space_group_name_H-M   'P 1'
#
loop_
_entity.id
_entity.type
_entity.pdbx_description
1 polymer ?
#
loop_
_entity_poly.entity_id
_entity_poly.type
_entity_poly.pdbx_seq_one_letter_code
_entity_poly.pdbx_strand_id
1 'polypeptide(L)'
;MVLHRLGQGAALPDVPELIARHALGGPLAGPCHLAIVCERTRWQADLELEAVGVEMDGTLRPIDALSYRPAGGWGTADLPHFLELSDPRARELARASVFRCYRVKLPVELRDAADQPLLIGSLSQLALQAVQLEVVADGVLDRPRPAEVFGVWFPGGDAAAYENPPGNTAAQLAPLVVPPDEYSLRAVYSRGFELDARLALVRFAEPVYKLVPAASGSGAQPAAAELRLRTTVCARAGNRSWLRHERLRMHPAAPPQAPVRYVERPELALAIRLQYNPATYQLSGSQSNRTALEQEADHYLDTLALAWQAGPLETASYAGLLPIEPDGAIVQVNWTVGPDGAITHVARHQEPLDADATHAERRLWERLRHIVPLQAADAQQPARDLAMAW
;
A
#
# COMPACT_ATOMS: atom_id res chain seq x y z
N MET A 1 22.56 7.53 28.39
CA MET A 1 21.56 8.14 27.49
C MET A 1 20.20 7.92 28.15
N VAL A 2 19.63 8.96 28.74
CA VAL A 2 18.30 8.90 29.35
C VAL A 2 17.30 9.32 28.28
N LEU A 3 16.38 8.43 27.93
CA LEU A 3 15.29 8.73 27.01
C LEU A 3 14.12 9.29 27.82
N HIS A 4 13.75 10.54 27.57
CA HIS A 4 12.62 11.19 28.22
C HIS A 4 11.34 10.98 27.40
N ARG A 5 10.21 10.70 28.06
CA ARG A 5 8.90 10.57 27.40
C ARG A 5 8.36 11.96 27.05
N LEU A 6 8.01 12.17 25.78
CA LEU A 6 7.45 13.45 25.31
C LEU A 6 6.20 13.83 26.13
N GLY A 7 6.11 15.10 26.54
CA GLY A 7 5.06 15.64 27.41
C GLY A 7 5.23 15.35 28.91
N GLN A 8 6.22 14.56 29.33
CA GLN A 8 6.45 14.21 30.74
C GLN A 8 7.81 14.71 31.24
N GLY A 9 7.80 15.43 32.35
CA GLY A 9 9.01 16.04 32.89
C GLY A 9 8.73 16.91 34.11
N ALA A 10 9.78 17.55 34.60
CA ALA A 10 9.75 18.40 35.77
C ALA A 10 8.80 19.60 35.59
N ALA A 11 8.27 20.07 36.72
CA ALA A 11 7.65 21.39 36.77
C ALA A 11 8.73 22.48 36.69
N LEU A 12 8.36 23.67 36.22
CA LEU A 12 9.26 24.81 36.28
C LEU A 12 9.63 25.12 37.73
N PRO A 13 10.94 25.29 38.07
CA PRO A 13 11.36 25.55 39.43
C PRO A 13 10.64 26.75 40.05
N ASP A 14 10.20 26.60 41.29
CA ASP A 14 9.65 27.69 42.09
C ASP A 14 10.71 28.10 43.12
N VAL A 15 11.53 29.06 42.72
CA VAL A 15 12.75 29.48 43.44
C VAL A 15 12.77 31.00 43.59
N PRO A 16 13.49 31.55 44.59
CA PRO A 16 13.54 33.00 44.84
C PRO A 16 13.99 33.83 43.64
N GLU A 17 14.77 33.24 42.74
CA GLU A 17 15.29 33.87 41.52
C GLU A 17 14.23 34.02 40.42
N LEU A 18 13.00 33.53 40.61
CA LEU A 18 11.92 33.67 39.63
C LEU A 18 11.57 35.15 39.40
N ILE A 19 11.84 35.64 38.20
CA ILE A 19 11.51 37.01 37.77
C ILE A 19 10.07 37.08 37.29
N ALA A 20 9.69 36.16 36.41
CA ALA A 20 8.37 36.12 35.81
C ALA A 20 8.00 34.69 35.40
N ARG A 21 6.72 34.34 35.58
CA ARG A 21 6.13 33.10 35.04
C ARG A 21 4.85 33.47 34.32
N HIS A 22 4.74 33.02 33.08
CA HIS A 22 3.52 33.16 32.28
C HIS A 22 3.01 31.78 31.95
N ALA A 23 1.76 31.51 32.32
CA ALA A 23 1.01 30.37 31.82
C ALA A 23 0.06 30.88 30.74
N LEU A 24 0.21 30.40 29.51
CA LEU A 24 -0.83 30.54 28.51
C LEU A 24 -1.95 29.56 28.89
N GLY A 25 -3.15 30.09 29.13
CA GLY A 25 -4.31 29.31 29.52
C GLY A 25 -4.73 28.35 28.41
N GLY A 26 -4.61 27.05 28.68
CA GLY A 26 -5.14 25.97 27.85
C GLY A 26 -4.20 25.49 26.74
N PRO A 27 -4.38 24.24 26.26
CA PRO A 27 -3.64 23.72 25.13
C PRO A 27 -3.88 24.57 23.87
N LEU A 28 -2.83 24.81 23.07
CA LEU A 28 -2.83 25.64 21.85
C LEU A 28 -3.83 25.21 20.76
N ALA A 29 -4.47 24.06 20.90
CA ALA A 29 -5.57 23.61 20.04
C ALA A 29 -6.66 22.98 20.91
N GLY A 30 -7.93 23.34 20.65
CA GLY A 30 -9.07 22.67 21.27
C GLY A 30 -9.03 21.16 21.07
N PRO A 31 -9.67 20.37 21.95
CA PRO A 31 -9.55 18.93 21.94
C PRO A 31 -10.02 18.36 20.60
N CYS A 32 -9.13 17.64 19.91
CA CYS A 32 -9.39 16.99 18.63
C CYS A 32 -9.35 15.47 18.81
N HIS A 33 -10.01 14.70 17.95
CA HIS A 33 -9.83 13.24 17.93
C HIS A 33 -8.54 12.89 17.16
N LEU A 34 -7.97 11.69 17.36
CA LEU A 34 -6.80 11.23 16.60
C LEU A 34 -7.17 10.04 15.73
N ALA A 35 -6.61 9.99 14.52
CA ALA A 35 -6.68 8.81 13.69
C ALA A 35 -5.30 8.45 13.14
N ILE A 36 -4.91 7.19 13.27
CA ILE A 36 -3.79 6.62 12.53
C ILE A 36 -4.31 6.09 11.21
N VAL A 37 -3.74 6.60 10.12
CA VAL A 37 -4.02 6.15 8.75
C VAL A 37 -2.91 5.22 8.30
N CYS A 38 -3.27 3.95 8.10
CA CYS A 38 -2.32 2.92 7.66
C CYS A 38 -2.05 3.02 6.15
N GLU A 39 -1.08 2.24 5.68
CA GLU A 39 -0.91 1.93 4.27
C GLU A 39 -2.17 1.27 3.66
N ARG A 40 -2.25 1.23 2.33
CA ARG A 40 -3.17 0.45 1.52
C ARG A 40 -3.29 -0.95 2.09
N THR A 41 -4.52 -1.38 2.28
CA THR A 41 -4.82 -2.76 2.62
C THR A 41 -4.28 -3.68 1.52
N ARG A 42 -3.62 -4.75 1.95
CA ARG A 42 -2.99 -5.75 1.09
C ARG A 42 -3.74 -7.06 1.26
N TRP A 43 -4.22 -7.61 0.15
CA TRP A 43 -4.86 -8.92 0.12
C TRP A 43 -3.94 -9.91 -0.58
N GLN A 44 -3.66 -11.07 0.03
CA GLN A 44 -3.16 -12.23 -0.71
C GLN A 44 -4.37 -13.02 -1.21
N ALA A 45 -4.52 -13.11 -2.53
CA ALA A 45 -5.67 -13.71 -3.19
C ALA A 45 -5.24 -14.59 -4.36
N ASP A 46 -6.06 -15.61 -4.65
CA ASP A 46 -5.96 -16.48 -5.82
C ASP A 46 -6.90 -15.96 -6.92
N LEU A 47 -6.39 -15.06 -7.75
CA LEU A 47 -7.16 -14.36 -8.79
C LEU A 47 -7.38 -15.28 -9.99
N GLU A 48 -8.64 -15.53 -10.37
CA GLU A 48 -8.98 -16.27 -11.58
C GLU A 48 -8.50 -15.54 -12.83
N LEU A 49 -7.90 -16.28 -13.76
CA LEU A 49 -7.40 -15.75 -15.02
C LEU A 49 -8.25 -16.23 -16.20
N GLU A 50 -8.53 -15.33 -17.14
CA GLU A 50 -9.16 -15.63 -18.42
C GLU A 50 -8.15 -15.49 -19.57
N ALA A 51 -8.19 -16.39 -20.54
CA ALA A 51 -7.36 -16.30 -21.74
C ALA A 51 -7.81 -15.12 -22.61
N VAL A 52 -6.89 -14.23 -22.95
CA VAL A 52 -7.14 -13.06 -23.80
C VAL A 52 -6.17 -13.01 -24.97
N GLY A 53 -6.59 -12.38 -26.06
CA GLY A 53 -5.73 -12.07 -27.19
C GLY A 53 -5.77 -10.59 -27.55
N VAL A 54 -4.79 -10.18 -28.35
CA VAL A 54 -4.73 -8.84 -28.94
C VAL A 54 -5.60 -8.84 -30.19
N GLU A 55 -6.61 -7.98 -30.21
CA GLU A 55 -7.48 -7.75 -31.36
C GLU A 55 -6.76 -6.93 -32.44
N MET A 56 -7.30 -6.89 -33.66
CA MET A 56 -6.74 -6.11 -34.79
C MET A 56 -6.59 -4.61 -34.49
N ASP A 57 -7.42 -4.06 -33.59
CA ASP A 57 -7.36 -2.68 -33.11
C ASP A 57 -6.33 -2.46 -31.97
N GLY A 58 -5.64 -3.52 -31.52
CA GLY A 58 -4.68 -3.50 -30.43
C GLY A 58 -5.31 -3.67 -29.03
N THR A 59 -6.63 -3.79 -28.92
CA THR A 59 -7.32 -4.00 -27.63
C THR A 59 -7.22 -5.45 -27.16
N LEU A 60 -7.29 -5.65 -25.84
CA LEU A 60 -7.32 -6.99 -25.25
C LEU A 60 -8.76 -7.49 -25.11
N ARG A 61 -9.06 -8.63 -25.73
CA ARG A 61 -10.37 -9.28 -25.68
C ARG A 61 -10.23 -10.75 -25.28
N PRO A 62 -11.25 -11.36 -24.64
CA PRO A 62 -11.28 -12.80 -24.46
C PRO A 62 -11.02 -13.51 -25.79
N ILE A 63 -10.25 -14.59 -25.78
CA ILE A 63 -9.82 -15.26 -27.03
C ILE A 63 -11.02 -15.68 -27.90
N ASP A 64 -12.15 -16.04 -27.30
CA ASP A 64 -13.36 -16.44 -28.02
C ASP A 64 -14.13 -15.26 -28.64
N ALA A 65 -13.79 -14.02 -28.29
CA ALA A 65 -14.40 -12.80 -28.80
C ALA A 65 -13.54 -12.08 -29.86
N LEU A 66 -12.40 -12.67 -30.27
CA LEU A 66 -11.51 -12.11 -31.28
C LEU A 66 -12.15 -12.20 -32.66
N SER A 67 -12.02 -11.13 -33.45
CA SER A 67 -12.57 -11.04 -34.81
C SER A 67 -12.02 -12.10 -35.76
N TYR A 68 -10.78 -12.55 -35.53
CA TYR A 68 -10.07 -13.54 -36.33
C TYR A 68 -10.11 -14.96 -35.74
N ARG A 69 -10.97 -15.22 -34.75
CA ARG A 69 -11.18 -16.56 -34.20
C ARG A 69 -11.55 -17.55 -35.34
N PRO A 70 -10.90 -18.73 -35.43
CA PRO A 70 -11.27 -19.74 -36.42
C PRO A 70 -12.74 -20.18 -36.26
N ALA A 71 -13.39 -20.56 -37.37
CA ALA A 71 -14.77 -21.04 -37.34
C ALA A 71 -14.97 -22.27 -36.43
N GLY A 72 -13.97 -23.16 -36.38
CA GLY A 72 -13.92 -24.32 -35.47
C GLY A 72 -13.51 -23.98 -34.03
N GLY A 73 -13.28 -22.70 -33.72
CA GLY A 73 -12.71 -22.25 -32.46
C GLY A 73 -11.23 -22.62 -32.30
N TRP A 74 -10.67 -22.26 -31.15
CA TRP A 74 -9.26 -22.46 -30.83
C TRP A 74 -8.86 -23.92 -30.60
N GLY A 75 -9.82 -24.84 -30.46
CA GLY A 75 -9.55 -26.28 -30.33
C GLY A 75 -8.99 -26.92 -31.60
N THR A 76 -9.10 -26.25 -32.74
CA THR A 76 -8.53 -26.74 -34.02
C THR A 76 -7.24 -26.02 -34.40
N ALA A 77 -6.70 -25.18 -33.51
CA ALA A 77 -5.55 -24.36 -33.80
C ALA A 77 -4.26 -25.20 -33.92
N ASP A 78 -3.48 -24.94 -34.97
CA ASP A 78 -2.15 -25.53 -35.14
C ASP A 78 -1.14 -24.82 -34.23
N LEU A 79 -1.07 -25.21 -32.97
CA LEU A 79 -0.14 -24.59 -32.01
C LEU A 79 1.31 -25.04 -32.27
N PRO A 80 2.31 -24.14 -32.24
CA PRO A 80 2.24 -22.70 -31.95
C PRO A 80 2.16 -21.81 -33.21
N HIS A 81 1.84 -22.34 -34.40
CA HIS A 81 2.00 -21.66 -35.69
C HIS A 81 0.73 -20.94 -36.20
N PHE A 82 -0.46 -21.42 -35.82
CA PHE A 82 -1.78 -20.92 -36.23
C PHE A 82 -1.97 -20.88 -37.76
N LEU A 83 -1.56 -21.95 -38.46
CA LEU A 83 -1.60 -22.03 -39.93
C LEU A 83 -3.02 -21.98 -40.52
N GLU A 84 -4.04 -22.29 -39.72
CA GLU A 84 -5.45 -22.18 -40.09
C GLU A 84 -5.90 -20.73 -40.34
N LEU A 85 -5.20 -19.74 -39.79
CA LEU A 85 -5.49 -18.33 -40.01
C LEU A 85 -4.87 -17.87 -41.34
N SER A 86 -5.71 -17.53 -42.31
CA SER A 86 -5.26 -17.08 -43.65
C SER A 86 -4.63 -15.69 -43.63
N ASP A 87 -5.08 -14.79 -42.77
CA ASP A 87 -4.52 -13.45 -42.60
C ASP A 87 -3.18 -13.52 -41.83
N PRO A 88 -2.05 -13.12 -42.44
CA PRO A 88 -0.74 -13.11 -41.78
C PRO A 88 -0.71 -12.26 -40.50
N ARG A 89 -1.44 -11.14 -40.46
CA ARG A 89 -1.48 -10.26 -39.29
C ARG A 89 -2.24 -10.92 -38.14
N ALA A 90 -3.39 -11.52 -38.42
CA ALA A 90 -4.13 -12.31 -37.42
C ALA A 90 -3.27 -13.45 -36.87
N ARG A 91 -2.50 -14.12 -37.73
CA ARG A 91 -1.57 -15.19 -37.32
C ARG A 91 -0.48 -14.68 -36.39
N GLU A 92 0.12 -13.54 -36.68
CA GLU A 92 1.14 -12.93 -35.82
C GLU A 92 0.56 -12.53 -34.45
N LEU A 93 -0.62 -11.92 -34.43
CA LEU A 93 -1.32 -11.57 -33.18
C LEU A 93 -1.69 -12.82 -32.36
N ALA A 94 -2.17 -13.88 -33.02
CA ALA A 94 -2.47 -15.14 -32.37
C ALA A 94 -1.22 -15.77 -31.75
N ARG A 95 -0.12 -15.85 -32.52
CA ARG A 95 1.18 -16.35 -32.04
C ARG A 95 1.71 -15.57 -30.85
N ALA A 96 1.48 -14.27 -30.80
CA ALA A 96 1.96 -13.40 -29.72
C ALA A 96 1.08 -13.45 -28.46
N SER A 97 -0.21 -13.78 -28.57
CA SER A 97 -1.17 -13.55 -27.47
C SER A 97 -2.09 -14.73 -27.13
N VAL A 98 -2.60 -15.48 -28.10
CA VAL A 98 -3.54 -16.59 -27.84
C VAL A 98 -2.84 -17.69 -27.05
N PHE A 99 -3.44 -18.09 -25.93
CA PHE A 99 -2.87 -18.98 -24.91
C PHE A 99 -1.56 -18.50 -24.27
N ARG A 100 -1.05 -17.32 -24.59
CA ARG A 100 0.13 -16.71 -23.95
C ARG A 100 -0.24 -15.60 -22.98
N CYS A 101 -1.37 -14.94 -23.21
CA CYS A 101 -1.84 -13.81 -22.43
C CYS A 101 -3.08 -14.20 -21.63
N TYR A 102 -3.02 -14.00 -20.31
CA TYR A 102 -4.09 -14.31 -19.38
C TYR A 102 -4.36 -13.12 -18.48
N ARG A 103 -5.59 -12.61 -18.45
CA ARG A 103 -5.97 -11.41 -17.69
C ARG A 103 -6.76 -11.81 -16.44
N VAL A 104 -6.65 -11.04 -15.36
CA VAL A 104 -7.52 -11.22 -14.19
C VAL A 104 -8.98 -11.10 -14.63
N LYS A 105 -9.76 -12.14 -14.33
CA LYS A 105 -11.18 -12.22 -14.64
C LYS A 105 -11.98 -11.40 -13.63
N LEU A 106 -12.92 -10.62 -14.14
CA LEU A 106 -13.85 -9.83 -13.33
C LEU A 106 -15.23 -10.47 -13.26
N PRO A 107 -16.01 -10.21 -12.20
CA PRO A 107 -15.61 -9.45 -11.01
C PRO A 107 -14.71 -10.26 -10.07
N VAL A 108 -13.89 -9.58 -9.27
CA VAL A 108 -13.08 -10.21 -8.21
C VAL A 108 -13.79 -10.00 -6.87
N GLU A 109 -14.09 -11.09 -6.17
CA GLU A 109 -14.54 -11.03 -4.77
C GLU A 109 -13.32 -11.03 -3.84
N LEU A 110 -13.22 -9.98 -3.03
CA LEU A 110 -12.32 -9.90 -1.88
C LEU A 110 -13.15 -9.95 -0.59
N ARG A 111 -12.48 -10.12 0.55
CA ARG A 111 -13.11 -10.00 1.86
C ARG A 111 -12.30 -9.07 2.77
N ASP A 112 -12.99 -8.27 3.56
CA ASP A 112 -12.32 -7.43 4.55
C ASP A 112 -11.89 -8.26 5.79
N ALA A 113 -11.31 -7.58 6.78
CA ALA A 113 -10.86 -8.22 8.01
C ALA A 113 -12.01 -8.62 8.96
N ALA A 114 -13.26 -8.24 8.66
CA ALA A 114 -14.48 -8.71 9.32
C ALA A 114 -15.23 -9.74 8.46
N ASP A 115 -14.53 -10.33 7.47
CA ASP A 115 -15.04 -11.32 6.53
C ASP A 115 -16.23 -10.83 5.67
N GLN A 116 -16.39 -9.52 5.51
CA GLN A 116 -17.43 -8.93 4.67
C GLN A 116 -17.00 -8.91 3.20
N PRO A 117 -17.89 -9.25 2.25
CA PRO A 117 -17.57 -9.30 0.84
C PRO A 117 -17.34 -7.90 0.26
N LEU A 118 -16.31 -7.79 -0.58
CA LEU A 118 -15.96 -6.60 -1.35
C LEU A 118 -15.83 -7.01 -2.82
N LEU A 119 -16.79 -6.58 -3.63
CA LEU A 119 -16.80 -6.89 -5.05
C LEU A 119 -16.05 -5.82 -5.85
N ILE A 120 -15.03 -6.24 -6.60
CA ILE A 120 -14.28 -5.39 -7.51
C ILE A 120 -14.76 -5.63 -8.94
N GLY A 121 -15.35 -4.59 -9.54
CA GLY A 121 -15.96 -4.66 -10.87
C GLY A 121 -15.07 -4.12 -12.00
N SER A 122 -13.91 -3.53 -11.68
CA SER A 122 -13.01 -2.94 -12.68
C SER A 122 -11.55 -3.21 -12.37
N LEU A 123 -10.76 -3.52 -13.41
CA LEU A 123 -9.32 -3.73 -13.29
C LEU A 123 -8.59 -2.49 -12.80
N SER A 124 -9.09 -1.29 -13.12
CA SER A 124 -8.50 -0.03 -12.65
C SER A 124 -8.62 0.19 -11.13
N GLN A 125 -9.45 -0.61 -10.46
CA GLN A 125 -9.54 -0.62 -9.00
C GLN A 125 -8.47 -1.51 -8.36
N LEU A 126 -7.79 -2.35 -9.12
CA LEU A 126 -6.77 -3.27 -8.62
C LEU A 126 -5.36 -2.71 -8.89
N ALA A 127 -4.46 -2.92 -7.93
CA ALA A 127 -3.01 -2.87 -8.16
C ALA A 127 -2.40 -4.19 -7.71
N LEU A 128 -1.94 -4.97 -8.69
CA LEU A 128 -1.24 -6.23 -8.45
C LEU A 128 0.21 -5.95 -8.05
N GLN A 129 0.73 -6.76 -7.14
CA GLN A 129 2.14 -6.81 -6.80
C GLN A 129 2.76 -8.08 -7.39
N ALA A 130 4.10 -8.15 -7.45
CA ALA A 130 4.82 -9.35 -7.89
C ALA A 130 5.22 -10.28 -6.73
N VAL A 131 4.60 -10.08 -5.55
CA VAL A 131 4.95 -10.75 -4.29
C VAL A 131 3.68 -11.14 -3.52
N GLN A 132 3.78 -12.14 -2.65
CA GLN A 132 2.75 -12.58 -1.72
C GLN A 132 2.99 -12.00 -0.32
N LEU A 133 2.00 -12.11 0.57
CA LEU A 133 2.11 -11.73 1.99
C LEU A 133 2.77 -12.83 2.84
N GLU A 134 2.82 -14.05 2.34
CA GLU A 134 3.64 -15.11 2.93
C GLU A 134 5.12 -14.82 2.72
N VAL A 135 5.89 -15.05 3.79
CA VAL A 135 7.34 -14.89 3.79
C VAL A 135 8.03 -16.25 3.85
N VAL A 136 9.17 -16.37 3.18
CA VAL A 136 10.09 -17.49 3.32
C VAL A 136 11.20 -17.04 4.26
N ALA A 137 11.46 -17.86 5.29
CA ALA A 137 12.61 -17.68 6.15
C ALA A 137 13.88 -18.02 5.38
N ASP A 138 14.65 -17.01 4.96
CA ASP A 138 15.88 -17.16 4.17
C ASP A 138 17.15 -17.14 5.05
N GLY A 139 17.04 -17.59 6.30
CA GLY A 139 18.13 -17.69 7.28
C GLY A 139 18.73 -16.37 7.78
N VAL A 140 18.52 -15.24 7.07
CA VAL A 140 19.07 -13.91 7.38
C VAL A 140 17.99 -12.84 7.44
N LEU A 141 17.03 -12.84 6.51
CA LEU A 141 15.89 -11.93 6.48
C LEU A 141 14.68 -12.66 5.88
N ASP A 142 13.51 -12.47 6.46
CA ASP A 142 12.25 -12.95 5.88
C ASP A 142 11.99 -12.24 4.55
N ARG A 143 11.85 -13.01 3.46
CA ARG A 143 11.58 -12.48 2.12
C ARG A 143 10.16 -12.83 1.70
N PRO A 144 9.39 -11.88 1.14
CA PRO A 144 8.06 -12.21 0.63
C PRO A 144 8.18 -13.17 -0.55
N ARG A 145 7.31 -14.17 -0.61
CA ARG A 145 7.27 -15.13 -1.73
C ARG A 145 6.96 -14.39 -3.03
N PRO A 146 7.54 -14.79 -4.17
CA PRO A 146 7.15 -14.24 -5.46
C PRO A 146 5.69 -14.61 -5.78
N ALA A 147 5.04 -13.82 -6.64
CA ALA A 147 3.75 -14.19 -7.20
C ALA A 147 3.85 -15.53 -7.94
N GLU A 148 2.82 -16.36 -7.83
CA GLU A 148 2.79 -17.70 -8.40
C GLU A 148 1.56 -17.85 -9.30
N VAL A 149 1.76 -18.43 -10.49
CA VAL A 149 0.66 -18.88 -11.35
C VAL A 149 0.55 -20.39 -11.18
N PHE A 150 -0.68 -20.88 -11.05
CA PHE A 150 -0.94 -22.31 -10.95
C PHE A 150 -2.31 -22.66 -11.54
N GLY A 151 -2.53 -23.94 -11.77
CA GLY A 151 -3.85 -24.48 -12.05
C GLY A 151 -3.84 -25.69 -12.95
N VAL A 152 -4.85 -25.83 -13.80
CA VAL A 152 -5.02 -26.93 -14.73
C VAL A 152 -4.53 -26.53 -16.12
N TRP A 153 -3.38 -27.04 -16.50
CA TRP A 153 -2.73 -26.80 -17.78
C TRP A 153 -1.98 -28.04 -18.25
N PHE A 154 -1.60 -28.07 -19.52
CA PHE A 154 -0.85 -29.16 -20.12
C PHE A 154 0.66 -28.92 -19.93
N PRO A 155 1.37 -29.75 -19.15
CA PRO A 155 2.77 -29.56 -18.81
C PRO A 155 3.74 -29.80 -19.97
N GLY A 156 3.26 -30.09 -21.17
CA GLY A 156 4.10 -30.46 -22.30
C GLY A 156 4.75 -31.84 -22.13
N GLY A 157 5.53 -32.21 -23.14
CA GLY A 157 6.11 -33.54 -23.30
C GLY A 157 5.76 -34.06 -24.69
N ASP A 158 6.70 -34.78 -25.32
CA ASP A 158 6.39 -35.48 -26.55
C ASP A 158 5.39 -36.58 -26.23
N ALA A 159 4.12 -36.37 -26.58
CA ALA A 159 3.06 -37.35 -26.36
C ALA A 159 3.41 -38.70 -27.02
N ALA A 160 4.29 -38.71 -28.03
CA ALA A 160 4.80 -39.92 -28.67
C ALA A 160 5.95 -40.61 -27.90
N ALA A 161 6.60 -39.94 -26.93
CA ALA A 161 7.70 -40.50 -26.14
C ALA A 161 7.23 -41.27 -24.89
N TYR A 162 5.94 -41.22 -24.57
CA TYR A 162 5.34 -41.92 -23.43
C TYR A 162 4.22 -42.84 -23.90
N GLU A 163 4.20 -44.09 -23.43
CA GLU A 163 3.07 -45.03 -23.64
C GLU A 163 1.72 -44.45 -23.16
N ASN A 164 1.78 -43.52 -22.19
CA ASN A 164 0.66 -42.71 -21.74
C ASN A 164 1.08 -41.23 -21.78
N PRO A 165 0.66 -40.44 -22.78
CA PRO A 165 0.96 -39.02 -22.85
C PRO A 165 0.57 -38.33 -21.53
N PRO A 166 1.41 -37.44 -20.96
CA PRO A 166 1.05 -36.75 -19.73
C PRO A 166 -0.24 -35.96 -19.96
N GLY A 167 -1.27 -36.21 -19.14
CA GLY A 167 -2.49 -35.40 -19.14
C GLY A 167 -2.23 -33.99 -18.59
N ASN A 168 -3.29 -33.23 -18.36
CA ASN A 168 -3.18 -31.96 -17.64
C ASN A 168 -2.55 -32.17 -16.25
N THR A 169 -2.01 -31.10 -15.66
CA THR A 169 -1.44 -31.07 -14.30
C THR A 169 -2.36 -31.67 -13.24
N ALA A 170 -3.68 -31.51 -13.42
CA ALA A 170 -4.72 -32.14 -12.61
C ALA A 170 -6.03 -32.31 -13.41
N ALA A 171 -6.97 -33.07 -12.85
CA ALA A 171 -8.33 -33.20 -13.40
C ALA A 171 -9.23 -31.99 -13.07
N GLN A 172 -9.00 -31.36 -11.91
CA GLN A 172 -9.77 -30.23 -11.40
C GLN A 172 -8.84 -29.25 -10.70
N LEU A 173 -9.21 -27.97 -10.73
CA LEU A 173 -8.50 -26.91 -10.05
C LEU A 173 -8.74 -26.97 -8.53
N ALA A 174 -7.68 -26.94 -7.73
CA ALA A 174 -7.71 -26.84 -6.28
C ALA A 174 -6.73 -25.76 -5.75
N PRO A 175 -6.99 -25.16 -4.57
CA PRO A 175 -6.09 -24.18 -3.96
C PRO A 175 -4.74 -24.80 -3.59
N LEU A 176 -3.65 -24.04 -3.73
CA LEU A 176 -2.34 -24.48 -3.25
C LEU A 176 -2.30 -24.48 -1.72
N VAL A 177 -1.76 -25.54 -1.14
CA VAL A 177 -1.58 -25.72 0.31
C VAL A 177 -0.13 -25.48 0.74
N VAL A 178 0.06 -25.14 2.03
CA VAL A 178 1.38 -24.95 2.64
C VAL A 178 1.43 -25.77 3.94
N PRO A 179 2.37 -26.73 4.08
CA PRO A 179 3.39 -27.15 3.10
C PRO A 179 2.78 -27.77 1.83
N PRO A 180 3.49 -27.73 0.69
CA PRO A 180 2.93 -28.17 -0.60
C PRO A 180 2.77 -29.69 -0.65
N ASP A 181 1.61 -30.14 -1.13
CA ASP A 181 1.32 -31.53 -1.48
C ASP A 181 1.70 -31.84 -2.94
N GLU A 182 1.51 -33.10 -3.38
CA GLU A 182 1.86 -33.52 -4.75
C GLU A 182 1.14 -32.67 -5.82
N TYR A 183 -0.15 -32.35 -5.59
CA TYR A 183 -0.89 -31.47 -6.47
C TYR A 183 -0.26 -30.08 -6.53
N SER A 184 0.01 -29.45 -5.39
CA SER A 184 0.57 -28.10 -5.33
C SER A 184 1.93 -28.01 -6.03
N LEU A 185 2.77 -29.03 -5.90
CA LEU A 185 4.06 -29.10 -6.60
C LEU A 185 3.91 -29.19 -8.12
N ARG A 186 2.88 -29.88 -8.62
CA ARG A 186 2.64 -30.09 -10.05
C ARG A 186 1.83 -28.97 -10.71
N ALA A 187 0.93 -28.34 -9.97
CA ALA A 187 0.01 -27.33 -10.48
C ALA A 187 0.70 -25.97 -10.69
N VAL A 188 1.75 -25.67 -9.92
CA VAL A 188 2.53 -24.43 -10.03
C VAL A 188 3.27 -24.38 -11.37
N TYR A 189 3.10 -23.27 -12.07
CA TYR A 189 3.76 -23.03 -13.34
C TYR A 189 5.22 -22.62 -13.13
N SER A 190 6.15 -23.45 -13.62
CA SER A 190 7.58 -23.31 -13.34
C SER A 190 8.40 -22.63 -14.44
N ARG A 191 7.83 -22.37 -15.63
CA ARG A 191 8.59 -21.87 -16.80
C ARG A 191 8.75 -20.34 -16.85
N GLY A 192 8.39 -19.64 -15.78
CA GLY A 192 8.50 -18.18 -15.67
C GLY A 192 7.43 -17.42 -16.46
N PHE A 193 6.98 -16.29 -15.93
CA PHE A 193 5.96 -15.43 -16.54
C PHE A 193 6.26 -13.96 -16.24
N GLU A 194 5.69 -13.07 -17.05
CA GLU A 194 5.72 -11.64 -16.81
C GLU A 194 4.36 -11.17 -16.30
N LEU A 195 4.36 -10.31 -15.29
CA LEU A 195 3.16 -9.68 -14.75
C LEU A 195 3.10 -8.21 -15.13
N ASP A 196 2.19 -7.86 -16.02
CA ASP A 196 1.82 -6.47 -16.28
C ASP A 196 0.74 -6.04 -15.29
N ALA A 197 1.18 -5.37 -14.23
CA ALA A 197 0.30 -4.91 -13.15
C ALA A 197 -0.68 -3.81 -13.62
N ARG A 198 -0.40 -3.10 -14.72
CA ARG A 198 -1.29 -2.02 -15.23
C ARG A 198 -2.48 -2.61 -15.99
N LEU A 199 -2.23 -3.66 -16.76
CA LEU A 199 -3.26 -4.37 -17.53
C LEU A 199 -3.88 -5.55 -16.76
N ALA A 200 -3.38 -5.84 -15.55
CA ALA A 200 -3.70 -7.04 -14.78
C ALA A 200 -3.54 -8.31 -15.63
N LEU A 201 -2.42 -8.39 -16.35
CA LEU A 201 -2.16 -9.37 -17.39
C LEU A 201 -0.90 -10.18 -17.06
N VAL A 202 -1.03 -11.50 -17.14
CA VAL A 202 0.05 -12.47 -17.08
C VAL A 202 0.43 -12.85 -18.52
N ARG A 203 1.72 -12.76 -18.85
CA ARG A 203 2.28 -13.16 -20.15
C ARG A 203 3.24 -14.32 -19.99
N PHE A 204 3.05 -15.35 -20.79
CA PHE A 204 3.90 -16.53 -20.86
C PHE A 204 4.77 -16.51 -22.12
N ALA A 205 5.98 -17.07 -22.02
CA ALA A 205 6.89 -17.20 -23.15
C ALA A 205 6.40 -18.22 -24.19
N GLU A 206 5.61 -19.21 -23.75
CA GLU A 206 5.05 -20.29 -24.54
C GLU A 206 3.52 -20.36 -24.36
N PRO A 207 2.76 -20.91 -25.32
CA PRO A 207 1.33 -21.13 -25.15
C PRO A 207 1.06 -22.05 -23.94
N VAL A 208 0.26 -21.57 -22.99
CA VAL A 208 -0.26 -22.32 -21.85
C VAL A 208 -1.73 -22.61 -22.11
N TYR A 209 -2.06 -23.88 -22.28
CA TYR A 209 -3.41 -24.37 -22.57
C TYR A 209 -3.64 -25.67 -21.81
N LYS A 210 -4.89 -26.14 -21.73
CA LYS A 210 -5.22 -27.49 -21.25
C LYS A 210 -5.70 -28.34 -22.41
N LEU A 211 -5.56 -29.64 -22.29
CA LEU A 211 -6.16 -30.61 -23.20
C LEU A 211 -7.56 -30.98 -22.73
N VAL A 212 -8.53 -30.92 -23.63
CA VAL A 212 -9.90 -31.41 -23.42
C VAL A 212 -10.26 -32.44 -24.50
N PRO A 213 -11.21 -33.35 -24.24
CA PRO A 213 -11.68 -34.28 -25.28
C PRO A 213 -12.12 -33.54 -26.54
N ALA A 214 -11.75 -34.06 -27.71
CA ALA A 214 -12.23 -33.55 -28.99
C ALA A 214 -13.75 -33.68 -29.07
N ALA A 215 -14.43 -32.66 -29.63
CA ALA A 215 -15.89 -32.66 -29.78
C ALA A 215 -16.39 -33.76 -30.72
N SER A 216 -15.54 -34.22 -31.65
CA SER A 216 -15.77 -35.34 -32.55
C SER A 216 -14.48 -36.15 -32.72
N GLY A 217 -14.59 -37.48 -32.67
CA GLY A 217 -13.47 -38.41 -32.86
C GLY A 217 -12.74 -38.83 -31.57
N SER A 218 -11.67 -39.61 -31.73
CA SER A 218 -10.75 -39.97 -30.65
C SER A 218 -9.56 -39.02 -30.69
N GLY A 219 -9.47 -38.12 -29.70
CA GLY A 219 -8.39 -37.14 -29.63
C GLY A 219 -8.61 -36.12 -28.52
N ALA A 220 -7.57 -35.31 -28.29
CA ALA A 220 -7.63 -34.16 -27.40
C ALA A 220 -7.36 -32.88 -28.20
N GLN A 221 -8.04 -31.81 -27.81
CA GLN A 221 -7.91 -30.49 -28.42
C GLN A 221 -7.48 -29.46 -27.36
N PRO A 222 -6.72 -28.42 -27.74
CA PRO A 222 -6.38 -27.33 -26.83
C PRO A 222 -7.61 -26.52 -26.43
N ALA A 223 -7.65 -26.13 -25.16
CA ALA A 223 -8.61 -25.16 -24.62
C ALA A 223 -7.87 -24.22 -23.66
N ALA A 224 -8.48 -23.08 -23.33
CA ALA A 224 -7.93 -22.15 -22.34
C ALA A 224 -7.63 -22.91 -21.03
N ALA A 225 -6.42 -22.72 -20.50
CA ALA A 225 -6.04 -23.29 -19.22
C ALA A 225 -6.87 -22.67 -18.09
N GLU A 226 -7.13 -23.44 -17.04
CA GLU A 226 -7.76 -22.92 -15.83
C GLU A 226 -6.65 -22.47 -14.90
N LEU A 227 -6.34 -21.18 -14.92
CA LEU A 227 -5.22 -20.62 -14.18
C LEU A 227 -5.69 -19.65 -13.10
N ARG A 228 -4.92 -19.59 -12.03
CA ARG A 228 -5.01 -18.55 -11.01
C ARG A 228 -3.65 -17.93 -10.74
N LEU A 229 -3.68 -16.64 -10.44
CA LEU A 229 -2.53 -15.88 -9.97
C LEU A 229 -2.65 -15.69 -8.46
N ARG A 230 -1.79 -16.35 -7.68
CA ARG A 230 -1.61 -16.07 -6.26
C ARG A 230 -0.67 -14.89 -6.11
N THR A 231 -1.19 -13.75 -5.65
CA THR A 231 -0.39 -12.55 -5.44
C THR A 231 -0.99 -11.63 -4.39
N THR A 232 -0.21 -10.63 -3.97
CA THR A 232 -0.72 -9.49 -3.22
C THR A 232 -1.41 -8.49 -4.16
N VAL A 233 -2.62 -8.09 -3.80
CA VAL A 233 -3.40 -7.07 -4.49
C VAL A 233 -3.82 -5.97 -3.51
N CYS A 234 -3.78 -4.73 -3.96
CA CYS A 234 -4.44 -3.59 -3.31
C CYS A 234 -5.68 -3.21 -4.12
N ALA A 235 -6.73 -2.77 -3.43
CA ALA A 235 -7.99 -2.42 -4.07
C ALA A 235 -8.43 -0.97 -3.76
N ARG A 236 -9.13 -0.36 -4.70
CA ARG A 236 -9.77 0.96 -4.57
C ARG A 236 -11.27 0.82 -4.35
N ALA A 237 -11.81 1.68 -3.50
CA ALA A 237 -13.25 1.87 -3.36
C ALA A 237 -13.86 2.51 -4.62
N GLY A 238 -15.19 2.53 -4.73
CA GLY A 238 -15.92 3.08 -5.89
C GLY A 238 -15.61 4.57 -6.17
N ASN A 239 -15.21 5.33 -5.15
CA ASN A 239 -14.74 6.72 -5.26
C ASN A 239 -13.27 6.85 -5.73
N ARG A 240 -12.63 5.73 -6.11
CA ARG A 240 -11.23 5.61 -6.58
C ARG A 240 -10.15 5.88 -5.51
N SER A 241 -10.51 6.02 -4.23
CA SER A 241 -9.53 6.06 -3.14
C SER A 241 -9.04 4.64 -2.82
N TRP A 242 -7.78 4.52 -2.41
CA TRP A 242 -7.26 3.24 -1.92
C TRP A 242 -7.94 2.88 -0.61
N LEU A 243 -8.28 1.60 -0.46
CA LEU A 243 -8.75 1.07 0.81
C LEU A 243 -7.59 1.03 1.80
N ARG A 244 -7.81 1.60 2.98
CA ARG A 244 -6.85 1.69 4.09
C ARG A 244 -7.56 1.31 5.38
N HIS A 245 -6.79 0.82 6.34
CA HIS A 245 -7.29 0.70 7.71
C HIS A 245 -7.03 2.00 8.46
N GLU A 246 -8.04 2.44 9.23
CA GLU A 246 -7.96 3.63 10.06
C GLU A 246 -8.29 3.25 11.50
N ARG A 247 -7.41 3.65 12.43
CA ARG A 247 -7.63 3.49 13.86
C ARG A 247 -7.93 4.84 14.47
N LEU A 248 -9.20 5.08 14.80
CA LEU A 248 -9.69 6.31 15.41
C LEU A 248 -9.70 6.19 16.94
N ARG A 249 -9.25 7.24 17.62
CA ARG A 249 -9.37 7.44 19.06
C ARG A 249 -10.04 8.78 19.35
N MET A 250 -11.20 8.70 19.99
CA MET A 250 -11.92 9.88 20.45
C MET A 250 -11.26 10.45 21.70
N HIS A 251 -10.92 11.74 21.65
CA HIS A 251 -10.51 12.49 22.84
C HIS A 251 -11.68 12.60 23.85
N PRO A 252 -11.49 12.22 25.13
CA PRO A 252 -12.58 12.18 26.13
C PRO A 252 -13.29 13.50 26.39
N ALA A 253 -12.54 14.62 26.38
CA ALA A 253 -13.09 15.97 26.57
C ALA A 253 -13.49 16.69 25.26
N ALA A 254 -13.33 16.04 24.10
CA ALA A 254 -13.75 16.62 22.83
C ALA A 254 -15.24 16.37 22.59
N PRO A 255 -16.00 17.34 22.05
CA PRO A 255 -17.33 17.04 21.54
C PRO A 255 -17.25 16.01 20.39
N PRO A 256 -18.30 15.21 20.13
CA PRO A 256 -18.28 14.18 19.08
C PRO A 256 -17.99 14.72 17.67
N GLN A 257 -18.34 15.98 17.41
CA GLN A 257 -18.07 16.66 16.14
C GLN A 257 -16.70 17.38 16.09
N ALA A 258 -15.83 17.15 17.07
CA ALA A 258 -14.50 17.74 17.05
C ALA A 258 -13.73 17.27 15.81
N PRO A 259 -12.84 18.13 15.27
CA PRO A 259 -12.01 17.74 14.14
C PRO A 259 -11.15 16.53 14.50
N VAL A 260 -10.89 15.67 13.50
CA VAL A 260 -9.96 14.54 13.62
C VAL A 260 -8.61 14.97 13.06
N ARG A 261 -7.56 14.82 13.86
CA ARG A 261 -6.17 14.92 13.40
C ARG A 261 -5.72 13.57 12.89
N TYR A 262 -5.55 13.47 11.58
CA TYR A 262 -5.02 12.29 10.90
C TYR A 262 -3.49 12.30 10.93
N VAL A 263 -2.90 11.14 11.24
CA VAL A 263 -1.45 10.91 11.20
C VAL A 263 -1.20 9.67 10.37
N GLU A 264 -0.44 9.84 9.28
CA GLU A 264 -0.08 8.74 8.40
C GLU A 264 1.06 7.90 8.98
N ARG A 265 0.91 6.58 8.88
CA ARG A 265 1.90 5.57 9.28
C ARG A 265 2.04 4.54 8.15
N PRO A 266 2.82 4.83 7.09
CA PRO A 266 2.96 3.95 5.93
C PRO A 266 3.61 2.59 6.25
N GLU A 267 4.30 2.47 7.39
CA GLU A 267 4.86 1.23 7.92
C GLU A 267 3.80 0.25 8.44
N LEU A 268 2.61 0.76 8.83
CA LEU A 268 1.49 -0.04 9.29
C LEU A 268 0.61 -0.40 8.09
N ALA A 269 0.41 -1.69 7.83
CA ALA A 269 -0.46 -2.14 6.74
C ALA A 269 -1.38 -3.27 7.20
N LEU A 270 -2.67 -3.14 6.88
CA LEU A 270 -3.62 -4.24 7.05
C LEU A 270 -3.36 -5.30 5.98
N ALA A 271 -2.95 -6.47 6.42
CA ALA A 271 -2.66 -7.64 5.62
C ALA A 271 -3.78 -8.66 5.81
N ILE A 272 -4.40 -9.09 4.71
CA ILE A 272 -5.52 -10.03 4.70
C ILE A 272 -5.16 -11.19 3.76
N ARG A 273 -5.22 -12.43 4.26
CA ARG A 273 -5.06 -13.65 3.47
C ARG A 273 -6.44 -14.26 3.26
N LEU A 274 -6.84 -14.44 2.01
CA LEU A 274 -8.10 -15.08 1.68
C LEU A 274 -7.96 -16.60 1.79
N GLN A 275 -9.00 -17.26 2.28
CA GLN A 275 -9.08 -18.70 2.44
C GLN A 275 -10.11 -19.26 1.46
N TYR A 276 -9.79 -20.42 0.87
CA TYR A 276 -10.59 -21.06 -0.16
C TYR A 276 -10.95 -22.48 0.26
N ASN A 277 -12.18 -22.90 -0.05
CA ASN A 277 -12.62 -24.27 0.11
C ASN A 277 -11.83 -25.19 -0.85
N PRO A 278 -11.18 -26.26 -0.36
CA PRO A 278 -10.33 -27.11 -1.20
C PRO A 278 -11.09 -27.90 -2.27
N ALA A 279 -12.39 -28.16 -2.08
CA ALA A 279 -13.21 -28.93 -3.01
C ALA A 279 -13.92 -28.06 -4.05
N THR A 280 -14.33 -26.84 -3.69
CA THR A 280 -15.15 -25.98 -4.57
C THR A 280 -14.43 -24.72 -5.06
N TYR A 281 -13.27 -24.38 -4.51
CA TYR A 281 -12.57 -23.12 -4.73
C TYR A 281 -13.42 -21.87 -4.40
N GLN A 282 -14.47 -22.01 -3.61
CA GLN A 282 -15.23 -20.85 -3.14
C GLN A 282 -14.50 -20.21 -1.96
N LEU A 283 -14.60 -18.89 -1.81
CA LEU A 283 -14.09 -18.18 -0.64
C LEU A 283 -14.78 -18.71 0.62
N SER A 284 -13.97 -19.22 1.54
CA SER A 284 -14.45 -19.75 2.82
C SER A 284 -14.24 -18.80 4.00
N GLY A 285 -13.35 -17.82 3.86
CA GLY A 285 -13.08 -16.83 4.89
C GLY A 285 -11.87 -15.94 4.60
N SER A 286 -11.48 -15.14 5.59
CA SER A 286 -10.26 -14.35 5.57
C SER A 286 -9.53 -14.43 6.91
N GLN A 287 -8.19 -14.36 6.87
CA GLN A 287 -7.34 -14.21 8.05
C GLN A 287 -6.59 -12.89 7.94
N SER A 288 -6.55 -12.10 9.02
CA SER A 288 -5.89 -10.79 9.00
C SER A 288 -4.95 -10.58 10.18
N ASN A 289 -4.02 -9.63 10.03
CA ASN A 289 -3.20 -9.13 11.13
C ASN A 289 -3.87 -7.96 11.90
N ARG A 290 -5.20 -7.74 11.74
CA ARG A 290 -5.91 -6.56 12.27
C ARG A 290 -5.63 -6.34 13.76
N THR A 291 -5.72 -7.39 14.59
CA THR A 291 -5.52 -7.24 16.04
C THR A 291 -4.12 -6.74 16.40
N ALA A 292 -3.08 -7.29 15.77
CA ALA A 292 -1.70 -6.84 15.99
C ALA A 292 -1.47 -5.42 15.43
N LEU A 293 -2.05 -5.12 14.27
CA LEU A 293 -2.00 -3.78 13.66
C LEU A 293 -2.66 -2.73 14.55
N GLU A 294 -3.83 -3.03 15.11
CA GLU A 294 -4.57 -2.13 15.98
C GLU A 294 -3.85 -1.90 17.31
N GLN A 295 -3.20 -2.93 17.87
CA GLN A 295 -2.35 -2.79 19.06
C GLN A 295 -1.17 -1.85 18.82
N GLU A 296 -0.49 -1.99 17.69
CA GLU A 296 0.62 -1.10 17.30
C GLU A 296 0.12 0.33 17.01
N ALA A 297 -1.00 0.47 16.30
CA ALA A 297 -1.62 1.78 16.06
C ALA A 297 -2.03 2.45 17.38
N ASP A 298 -2.55 1.68 18.34
CA ASP A 298 -2.91 2.18 19.66
C ASP A 298 -1.68 2.66 20.45
N HIS A 299 -0.51 2.05 20.28
CA HIS A 299 0.76 2.54 20.85
C HIS A 299 1.17 3.92 20.31
N TYR A 300 1.03 4.14 19.00
CA TYR A 300 1.26 5.48 18.42
C TYR A 300 0.23 6.50 18.93
N LEU A 301 -1.03 6.11 19.04
CA LEU A 301 -2.08 6.96 19.57
C LEU A 301 -1.86 7.30 21.04
N ASP A 302 -1.35 6.38 21.86
CA ASP A 302 -0.98 6.65 23.25
C ASP A 302 0.10 7.74 23.32
N THR A 303 1.12 7.61 22.48
CA THR A 303 2.21 8.60 22.39
C THR A 303 1.71 9.97 21.93
N LEU A 304 0.83 10.02 20.93
CA LEU A 304 0.23 11.27 20.46
C LEU A 304 -0.71 11.88 21.51
N ALA A 305 -1.42 11.06 22.27
CA ALA A 305 -2.31 11.51 23.33
C ALA A 305 -1.56 12.11 24.53
N LEU A 306 -0.30 11.72 24.78
CA LEU A 306 0.55 12.38 25.77
C LEU A 306 0.79 13.87 25.43
N ALA A 307 0.85 14.22 24.15
CA ALA A 307 0.97 15.61 23.74
C ALA A 307 -0.28 16.44 24.10
N TRP A 308 -1.43 15.80 24.33
CA TRP A 308 -2.63 16.47 24.87
C TRP A 308 -2.61 16.65 26.38
N GLN A 309 -1.84 15.81 27.08
CA GLN A 309 -1.63 15.90 28.52
C GLN A 309 -0.48 16.82 28.89
N ALA A 310 0.22 17.37 27.90
CA ALA A 310 1.13 18.48 28.08
C ALA A 310 0.38 19.54 28.90
N GLY A 311 0.90 19.80 30.10
CA GLY A 311 0.30 20.68 31.09
C GLY A 311 0.19 22.12 30.57
N PRO A 312 -0.17 23.09 31.45
CA PRO A 312 -0.22 24.49 31.03
C PRO A 312 1.07 24.87 30.29
N LEU A 313 0.89 25.56 29.18
CA LEU A 313 1.97 26.11 28.39
C LEU A 313 2.63 27.20 29.23
N GLU A 314 3.83 26.94 29.73
CA GLU A 314 4.47 27.80 30.71
C GLU A 314 5.79 28.31 30.16
N THR A 315 6.03 29.60 30.35
CA THR A 315 7.36 30.19 30.24
C THR A 315 7.74 30.81 31.57
N ALA A 316 9.00 30.65 31.97
CA ALA A 316 9.54 31.30 33.15
C ALA A 316 10.88 31.95 32.83
N SER A 317 11.16 33.06 33.52
CA SER A 317 12.45 33.73 33.49
C SER A 317 13.00 33.81 34.91
N TYR A 318 14.26 33.47 35.09
CA TYR A 318 14.96 33.43 36.37
C TYR A 318 16.20 34.33 36.33
N ALA A 319 16.49 35.00 37.44
CA ALA A 319 17.72 35.75 37.63
C ALA A 319 18.89 34.77 37.81
N GLY A 320 19.98 35.01 37.09
CA GLY A 320 21.18 34.17 37.11
C GLY A 320 21.16 33.01 36.11
N LEU A 321 22.19 32.17 36.19
CA LEU A 321 22.34 30.94 35.40
C LEU A 321 21.86 29.76 36.23
N LEU A 322 20.64 29.29 35.94
CA LEU A 322 20.10 28.11 36.60
C LEU A 322 20.40 26.86 35.76
N PRO A 323 20.89 25.77 36.38
CA PRO A 323 21.16 24.51 35.70
C PRO A 323 19.85 23.73 35.51
N ILE A 324 19.03 24.17 34.56
CA ILE A 324 17.79 23.48 34.18
C ILE A 324 18.06 22.71 32.90
N GLU A 325 17.79 21.40 32.91
CA GLU A 325 17.98 20.54 31.75
C GLU A 325 16.67 20.37 30.98
N PRO A 326 16.70 20.36 29.62
CA PRO A 326 15.57 19.93 28.83
C PRO A 326 15.17 18.50 29.17
N ASP A 327 13.86 18.25 29.22
CA ASP A 327 13.30 16.92 29.41
C ASP A 327 12.07 16.74 28.53
N GLY A 328 11.24 15.73 28.82
CA GLY A 328 10.05 15.50 28.02
C GLY A 328 9.00 16.62 28.11
N ALA A 329 9.03 17.46 29.16
CA ALA A 329 8.15 18.61 29.35
C ALA A 329 8.84 19.95 29.07
N ILE A 330 10.11 20.12 29.45
CA ILE A 330 10.93 21.30 29.22
C ILE A 330 11.53 21.19 27.82
N VAL A 331 10.98 21.94 26.88
CA VAL A 331 11.34 21.86 25.46
C VAL A 331 12.57 22.72 25.17
N GLN A 332 12.75 23.83 25.89
CA GLN A 332 13.83 24.78 25.64
C GLN A 332 14.29 25.50 26.91
N VAL A 333 15.61 25.73 26.99
CA VAL A 333 16.28 26.57 27.98
C VAL A 333 17.23 27.51 27.24
N ASN A 334 17.06 28.82 27.41
CA ASN A 334 17.92 29.85 26.85
C ASN A 334 18.56 30.66 27.97
N TRP A 335 19.82 31.07 27.78
CA TRP A 335 20.52 31.96 28.70
C TRP A 335 20.87 33.27 28.00
N THR A 336 20.53 34.38 28.64
CA THR A 336 20.93 35.72 28.21
C THR A 336 21.95 36.25 29.21
N VAL A 337 23.12 36.69 28.75
CA VAL A 337 24.18 37.24 29.61
C VAL A 337 24.54 38.63 29.10
N GLY A 338 24.39 39.64 29.94
CA GLY A 338 24.64 41.04 29.59
C GLY A 338 25.20 41.86 30.75
N PRO A 339 25.36 43.19 30.57
CA PRO A 339 25.89 44.09 31.60
C PRO A 339 25.06 44.11 32.88
N ASP A 340 23.75 43.90 32.75
CA ASP A 340 22.79 43.90 33.86
C ASP A 340 22.67 42.53 34.56
N GLY A 341 23.49 41.55 34.16
CA GLY A 341 23.54 40.21 34.74
C GLY A 341 23.16 39.10 33.77
N ALA A 342 22.91 37.91 34.32
CA ALA A 342 22.48 36.74 33.56
C ALA A 342 20.99 36.43 33.83
N ILE A 343 20.29 35.92 32.84
CA ILE A 343 18.89 35.52 32.93
C ILE A 343 18.74 34.13 32.28
N THR A 344 18.04 33.22 32.93
CA THR A 344 17.65 31.90 32.38
C THR A 344 16.19 31.94 31.97
N HIS A 345 15.90 31.75 30.69
CA HIS A 345 14.55 31.62 30.15
C HIS A 345 14.25 30.14 29.88
N VAL A 346 13.10 29.66 30.35
CA VAL A 346 12.69 28.26 30.22
C VAL A 346 11.29 28.19 29.62
N ALA A 347 11.10 27.31 28.64
CA ALA A 347 9.81 27.02 28.04
C ALA A 347 9.42 25.56 28.24
N ARG A 348 8.20 25.35 28.73
CA ARG A 348 7.60 24.05 29.01
C ARG A 348 6.39 23.85 28.11
N HIS A 349 6.33 22.70 27.43
CA HIS A 349 5.27 22.29 26.49
C HIS A 349 5.08 23.18 25.23
N GLN A 350 5.93 24.19 25.02
CA GLN A 350 5.94 25.03 23.82
C GLN A 350 7.35 25.52 23.48
N GLU A 351 7.58 25.81 22.21
CA GLU A 351 8.69 26.66 21.77
C GLU A 351 8.24 28.13 21.88
N PRO A 352 9.02 29.03 22.51
CA PRO A 352 8.70 30.46 22.51
C PRO A 352 8.72 30.99 21.07
N LEU A 353 7.75 31.85 20.74
CA LEU A 353 7.69 32.58 19.46
C LEU A 353 8.93 33.44 19.19
N ASP A 354 9.64 33.86 20.25
CA ASP A 354 10.87 34.65 20.18
C ASP A 354 12.15 33.80 20.07
N ALA A 355 12.03 32.52 19.71
CA ALA A 355 13.17 31.67 19.43
C ALA A 355 13.90 32.16 18.18
N ASP A 356 14.90 32.99 18.44
CA ASP A 356 16.02 33.29 17.59
C ASP A 356 16.45 32.00 16.86
N ALA A 357 16.13 31.87 15.56
CA ALA A 357 16.24 30.64 14.78
C ALA A 357 17.50 29.84 15.14
N THR A 358 17.43 28.52 15.25
CA THR A 358 18.63 27.72 15.60
C THR A 358 19.77 28.00 14.60
N HIS A 359 21.04 27.85 14.98
CA HIS A 359 22.14 28.10 14.03
C HIS A 359 22.02 27.26 12.75
N ALA A 360 21.48 26.03 12.85
CA ALA A 360 21.18 25.19 11.68
C ALA A 360 20.08 25.81 10.80
N GLU A 361 19.02 26.34 11.40
CA GLU A 361 17.97 27.08 10.69
C GLU A 361 18.47 28.40 10.13
N ARG A 362 19.31 29.17 10.85
CA ARG A 362 19.97 30.38 10.31
C ARG A 362 20.82 30.05 9.09
N ARG A 363 21.60 28.95 9.15
CA ARG A 363 22.38 28.45 8.01
C ARG A 363 21.49 27.96 6.86
N LEU A 364 20.35 27.35 7.16
CA LEU A 364 19.37 26.92 6.16
C LEU A 364 18.72 28.15 5.50
N TRP A 365 18.31 29.16 6.28
CA TRP A 365 17.76 30.43 5.82
C TRP A 365 18.78 31.28 5.04
N GLU A 366 20.05 31.29 5.45
CA GLU A 366 21.16 31.88 4.69
C GLU A 366 21.35 31.17 3.35
N ARG A 367 21.36 29.82 3.33
CA ARG A 367 21.43 29.05 2.08
C ARG A 367 20.21 29.29 1.19
N LEU A 368 19.01 29.36 1.76
CA LEU A 368 17.77 29.63 1.04
C LEU A 368 17.72 31.06 0.47
N ARG A 369 18.28 32.06 1.17
CA ARG A 369 18.47 33.43 0.64
C ARG A 369 19.36 33.48 -0.61
N HIS A 370 20.26 32.52 -0.79
CA HIS A 370 21.09 32.40 -1.99
C HIS A 370 20.44 31.56 -3.11
N ILE A 371 19.41 30.78 -2.80
CA ILE A 371 18.73 29.86 -3.74
C ILE A 371 17.45 30.46 -4.30
N VAL A 372 16.82 31.42 -3.61
CA VAL A 372 15.67 32.17 -4.14
C VAL A 372 16.20 33.44 -4.83
N PRO A 373 16.16 33.55 -6.17
CA PRO A 373 16.31 34.85 -6.80
C PRO A 373 15.13 35.71 -6.37
N LEU A 374 15.42 36.95 -5.97
CA LEU A 374 14.46 38.01 -5.72
C LEU A 374 13.47 38.12 -6.91
N GLN A 375 12.31 37.49 -6.81
CA GLN A 375 11.09 37.88 -7.56
C GLN A 375 10.16 38.71 -6.68
N ALA A 376 10.73 39.52 -5.78
CA ALA A 376 9.98 40.44 -4.93
C ALA A 376 10.59 41.85 -4.94
N ALA A 377 11.11 42.29 -6.09
CA ALA A 377 11.54 43.68 -6.29
C ALA A 377 10.53 44.52 -7.10
N ASP A 378 9.39 43.97 -7.54
CA ASP A 378 8.46 44.68 -8.44
C ASP A 378 7.01 44.82 -7.95
N ALA A 379 6.74 44.60 -6.67
CA ALA A 379 5.35 44.68 -6.16
C ALA A 379 5.24 45.34 -4.79
N GLN A 380 5.62 46.62 -4.69
CA GLN A 380 5.18 47.65 -3.73
C GLN A 380 6.03 48.90 -4.00
N GLN A 381 5.56 50.11 -4.27
CA GLN A 381 4.26 50.78 -4.14
C GLN A 381 4.49 52.23 -4.69
N PRO A 382 3.46 53.04 -5.02
CA PRO A 382 2.65 53.62 -3.96
C PRO A 382 1.17 53.81 -4.32
N ALA A 383 0.30 53.14 -3.57
CA ALA A 383 -0.99 53.71 -3.20
C ALA A 383 -0.72 54.74 -2.10
N ARG A 384 -0.34 55.96 -2.49
CA ARG A 384 -0.15 57.07 -1.54
C ARG A 384 -0.46 58.46 -2.08
N ASP A 385 -1.33 58.55 -3.10
CA ASP A 385 -1.96 59.81 -3.50
C ASP A 385 -3.38 59.51 -4.00
N LEU A 386 -4.37 59.63 -3.11
CA LEU A 386 -5.78 59.98 -3.42
C LEU A 386 -6.58 60.03 -2.11
N ALA A 387 -6.23 61.00 -1.27
CA ALA A 387 -7.14 61.59 -0.30
C ALA A 387 -6.51 62.90 0.20
N MET A 388 -6.67 63.96 -0.58
CA MET A 388 -7.00 65.33 -0.14
C MET A 388 -6.88 66.30 -1.34
N ALA A 389 -7.97 67.03 -1.58
CA ALA A 389 -8.08 68.23 -2.41
C ALA A 389 -8.22 68.06 -3.95
N TRP A 390 -9.43 67.71 -4.42
CA TRP A 390 -10.44 68.60 -5.06
C TRP A 390 -11.62 67.77 -5.56
#